data_AF-A0A845RYR3-F1
#
_entry.id   AF-A0A845RYR3-F1
#
_cell.length_a   1.000
_cell.length_b   1.000
_cell.length_c   1.000
_cell.angle_alpha   90.00
_cell.angle_beta   90.00
_cell.angle_gamma   90.00
#
_symmetry.space_group_name_H-M   'P 1'
#
loop_
_entity.id
_entity.type
_entity.pdbx_description
1 polymer ?
#
loop_
_entity_poly.entity_id
_entity_poly.type
_entity_poly.pdbx_seq_one_letter_code
_entity_poly.pdbx_strand_id
1 'polypeptide(L)' 'TQRLALKNVEDGLRQIFKDGHQNNVIDKMQTRKRLYELVDYEKYSEFDSSIFKFSKKGHE' A
#
# COMPACT_ATOMS: atom_id res chain seq x y z
N THR A 1 6.58 14.18 12.80
CA THR A 1 5.78 13.15 12.10
C THR A 1 6.36 11.75 12.28
N GLN A 2 7.67 11.51 12.08
CA GLN A 2 8.27 10.17 12.23
C GLN A 2 8.06 9.52 13.60
N ARG A 3 8.21 10.27 14.71
CA ARG A 3 7.94 9.74 16.06
C ARG A 3 6.50 9.25 16.25
N LEU A 4 5.53 9.93 15.62
CA LEU A 4 4.12 9.53 15.66
C LEU A 4 3.88 8.24 14.87
N ALA A 5 4.51 8.10 13.70
CA ALA A 5 4.42 6.88 12.90
C ALA A 5 5.04 5.68 13.62
N LEU A 6 6.24 5.83 14.17
CA LEU A 6 6.95 4.76 14.88
C LEU A 6 6.19 4.30 16.12
N LYS A 7 5.57 5.21 16.88
CA LYS A 7 4.73 4.84 18.03
C LYS A 7 3.52 3.99 17.60
N ASN A 8 2.82 4.35 16.52
CA ASN A 8 1.69 3.56 16.03
C ASN A 8 2.11 2.17 15.56
N VAL A 9 3.29 2.06 14.94
CA VAL A 9 3.87 0.76 14.56
C VAL A 9 4.19 -0.08 15.80
N GLU A 10 4.84 0.49 16.80
CA GLU A 10 5.15 -0.20 18.06
C GLU A 10 3.88 -0.69 18.76
N ASP A 11 2.89 0.18 18.96
CA ASP A 11 1.62 -0.14 19.62
C ASP A 11 0.87 -1.25 18.86
N GLY A 12 0.82 -1.17 17.53
CA GLY A 12 0.19 -2.17 16.67
C GLY A 12 0.88 -3.54 16.78
N LEU A 13 2.21 -3.57 16.70
CA LEU A 13 2.98 -4.82 16.81
C LEU A 13 2.84 -5.47 18.20
N ARG A 14 2.82 -4.67 19.28
CA ARG A 14 2.57 -5.17 20.64
C ARG A 14 1.19 -5.82 20.77
N GLN A 15 0.16 -5.22 20.16
CA GLN A 15 -1.19 -5.79 20.18
C GLN A 15 -1.25 -7.11 19.41
N ILE A 16 -0.65 -7.16 18.21
CA ILE A 16 -0.59 -8.39 17.39
C ILE A 16 0.14 -9.49 18.15
N PHE A 17 1.27 -9.17 18.79
CA PHE A 17 2.02 -10.12 19.60
C PHE A 17 1.20 -10.67 20.76
N LYS A 18 0.44 -9.81 21.45
CA LYS A 18 -0.39 -10.18 22.60
C LYS A 18 -1.60 -11.04 22.20
N ASP A 19 -2.30 -10.64 21.15
CA ASP A 19 -3.60 -11.24 20.78
C ASP A 19 -3.45 -12.38 19.76
N GLY A 20 -2.30 -12.48 19.09
CA GLY A 20 -2.06 -13.44 17.99
C GLY A 20 -2.73 -13.05 16.67
N HIS A 21 -3.38 -11.89 16.59
CA HIS A 21 -4.04 -11.39 15.37
C HIS A 21 -4.12 -9.85 15.34
N GLN A 22 -4.36 -9.27 14.16
CA GLN A 22 -4.48 -7.80 14.00
C GLN A 22 -5.90 -7.21 14.08
N ASN A 23 -6.95 -8.03 14.28
CA ASN A 23 -8.35 -7.56 14.16
C ASN A 23 -8.67 -6.30 14.99
N ASN A 24 -8.04 -6.17 16.17
CA ASN A 24 -8.25 -5.07 17.11
C ASN A 24 -7.53 -3.75 16.73
N VAL A 25 -6.75 -3.73 15.64
CA VAL A 25 -6.02 -2.53 15.20
C VAL A 25 -6.28 -2.15 13.74
N ILE A 26 -7.11 -2.91 13.01
CA ILE A 26 -7.42 -2.66 11.59
C ILE A 26 -7.98 -1.26 11.36
N ASP A 27 -8.83 -0.77 12.27
CA ASP A 27 -9.45 0.57 12.21
C ASP A 27 -8.43 1.71 12.31
N LYS A 28 -7.26 1.44 12.89
CA LYS A 28 -6.15 2.40 13.05
C LYS A 28 -5.14 2.33 11.90
N MET A 29 -5.24 1.32 11.03
CA MET A 29 -4.33 1.14 9.91
C MET A 29 -4.73 2.01 8.71
N GLN A 30 -3.74 2.46 7.95
CA GLN A 30 -4.00 3.00 6.61
C GLN A 30 -4.65 1.91 5.74
N THR A 31 -5.76 2.22 5.08
CA THR A 31 -6.38 1.29 4.14
C THR A 31 -5.51 1.10 2.89
N ARG A 32 -5.59 -0.07 2.26
CA ARG A 32 -4.89 -0.32 0.99
C ARG A 32 -5.25 0.71 -0.09
N LYS A 33 -6.51 1.12 -0.16
CA LYS A 33 -6.97 2.17 -1.08
C LYS A 33 -6.23 3.49 -0.82
N ARG A 34 -6.14 3.92 0.44
CA ARG A 34 -5.44 5.17 0.78
C ARG A 34 -3.94 5.10 0.51
N LEU A 35 -3.32 3.92 0.64
CA LEU A 35 -1.94 3.71 0.25
C LEU A 35 -1.77 3.87 -1.27
N TYR A 36 -2.68 3.31 -2.07
CA TYR A 36 -2.64 3.42 -3.54
C TYR A 36 -2.81 4.85 -4.04
N GLU A 37 -3.72 5.61 -3.42
CA GLU A 37 -3.86 7.04 -3.66
C GLU A 37 -2.55 7.79 -3.35
N LEU A 38 -1.87 7.45 -2.26
CA LEU A 38 -0.65 8.16 -1.82
C LEU A 38 0.54 7.93 -2.77
N VAL A 39 0.64 6.73 -3.34
CA VAL A 39 1.75 6.37 -4.23
C VAL A 39 1.41 6.51 -5.71
N ASP A 40 0.28 7.18 -6.03
CA ASP A 40 -0.24 7.33 -7.39
C ASP A 40 -0.28 5.99 -8.17
N TYR A 41 -0.71 4.91 -7.50
CA TYR A 41 -0.58 3.56 -8.03
C TYR A 41 -1.25 3.38 -9.41
N GLU A 42 -2.35 4.07 -9.65
CA GLU A 42 -3.10 4.02 -10.92
C GLU A 42 -2.24 4.43 -12.14
N LYS A 43 -1.28 5.35 -11.96
CA LYS A 43 -0.38 5.78 -13.04
C LYS A 43 0.53 4.66 -13.54
N TYR A 44 0.86 3.68 -12.70
CA TYR A 44 1.61 2.51 -13.13
C TYR A 44 0.80 1.64 -14.10
N SER A 45 -0.52 1.55 -13.93
CA SER A 45 -1.38 0.80 -14.84
C SER A 45 -1.51 1.48 -16.21
N GLU A 46 -1.54 2.81 -16.24
CA GLU A 46 -1.50 3.59 -17.48
C GLU A 46 -0.16 3.44 -18.21
N PHE A 47 0.94 3.52 -17.46
CA PHE A 47 2.29 3.30 -17.99
C PHE A 47 2.45 1.90 -18.58
N ASP A 48 2.06 0.84 -17.86
CA ASP A 48 2.13 -0.54 -18.35
C ASP A 48 1.31 -0.74 -19.64
N SER A 49 0.13 -0.12 -19.70
CA SER A 49 -0.72 -0.14 -20.90
C SER A 49 -0.05 0.55 -22.09
N SER A 50 0.72 1.62 -21.85
CA SER A 50 1.46 2.32 -22.90
C SER A 50 2.62 1.49 -23.46
N ILE A 51 3.37 0.80 -22.58
CA ILE A 51 4.47 -0.09 -22.96
C ILE A 51 3.95 -1.29 -23.75
N PHE A 52 2.86 -1.91 -23.32
CA PHE A 52 2.24 -3.02 -24.03
C PHE A 52 1.76 -2.63 -25.43
N LYS A 53 1.13 -1.46 -25.58
CA LYS A 53 0.74 -0.92 -26.89
C LYS A 53 1.94 -0.61 -27.79
N PHE A 54 3.04 -0.11 -27.23
CA PHE A 54 4.28 0.13 -27.97
C PHE A 54 4.91 -1.18 -28.47
N SER A 55 5.01 -2.20 -27.61
CA SER A 55 5.59 -3.51 -27.96
C SER A 55 4.86 -4.19 -29.12
N LYS A 56 3.52 -4.09 -29.18
CA LYS A 56 2.75 -4.67 -30.30
C LYS A 56 3.00 -4.00 -31.66
N LYS A 57 3.43 -2.73 -31.67
CA LYS A 57 3.63 -1.94 -32.89
C LYS A 57 4.86 -2.36 -33.72
N GLY A 58 5.76 -3.17 -33.16
CA GLY A 58 6.94 -3.73 -33.84
C GLY A 58 6.80 -5.22 -34.21
N HIS A 59 5.61 -5.80 -34.02
CA HIS A 59 5.31 -7.20 -34.34
C HIS A 59 4.23 -7.32 -35.44
N GLU A 60 4.13 -6.32 -36.32
CA GLU A 60 3.51 -6.40 -37.65
C GLU A 60 4.59 -6.12 -38.70
#